data_AF-A0A6V7HSG0-F1
#
_entry.id   AF-A0A6V7HSG0-F1
#
_cell.length_a   1.000
_cell.length_b   1.000
_cell.length_c   1.000
_cell.angle_alpha   90.00
_cell.angle_beta   90.00
_cell.angle_gamma   90.00
#
_symmetry.space_group_name_H-M   'P 1'
#
loop_
_entity.id
_entity.type
_entity.pdbx_description
1 polymer ?
#
loop_
_entity_poly.entity_id
_entity_poly.type
_entity_poly.pdbx_seq_one_letter_code
_entity_poly.pdbx_strand_id
1 'polypeptide(L)'
;KFGSVTSDDLWASLQEAHNEKRPSSYLNIKELMDPWIEQKNYPLVNVTRDPRTGLVTIVQSDAVDDESGNLWKIPINYATKSQPSFESTLPTHWLRRSNDSLVLYRIEEYDWVIVNIQQT
;
A
#
# COMPACT_ATOMS: atom_id res chain seq x y z
N LYS A 1 -4.29 -18.94 28.78
CA LYS A 1 -5.01 -17.64 28.80
C LYS A 1 -6.27 -17.82 27.99
N PHE A 2 -7.45 -17.57 28.56
CA PHE A 2 -8.73 -17.62 27.84
C PHE A 2 -9.54 -16.39 28.22
N GLY A 3 -9.83 -15.54 27.25
CA GLY A 3 -10.52 -14.27 27.39
C GLY A 3 -10.88 -13.73 26.00
N SER A 4 -11.80 -12.76 25.94
CA SER A 4 -12.08 -12.04 24.70
C SER A 4 -10.91 -11.09 24.37
N VAL A 5 -10.75 -10.78 23.09
CA VAL A 5 -9.69 -9.91 22.57
C VAL A 5 -10.28 -8.86 21.64
N THR A 6 -9.52 -7.80 21.44
CA THR A 6 -9.82 -6.68 20.54
C THR A 6 -8.86 -6.68 19.34
N SER A 7 -9.12 -5.84 18.35
CA SER A 7 -8.18 -5.59 17.24
C SER A 7 -6.81 -5.12 17.75
N ASP A 8 -6.78 -4.33 18.82
CA ASP A 8 -5.55 -3.78 19.38
C ASP A 8 -4.65 -4.85 19.98
N ASP A 9 -5.22 -5.92 20.55
CA ASP A 9 -4.46 -7.08 21.03
C ASP A 9 -3.77 -7.81 19.87
N LEU A 10 -4.43 -7.91 18.71
CA LEU A 10 -3.85 -8.47 17.49
C LEU A 10 -2.71 -7.58 16.97
N TRP A 11 -2.92 -6.27 16.89
CA TRP A 11 -1.89 -5.32 16.45
C TRP A 11 -0.65 -5.34 17.35
N ALA A 12 -0.84 -5.39 18.68
CA ALA A 12 0.25 -5.49 19.63
C ALA A 12 1.08 -6.78 19.42
N SER A 13 0.39 -7.92 19.24
CA SER A 13 1.05 -9.21 19.03
C SER A 13 1.84 -9.25 17.71
N LEU A 14 1.27 -8.70 16.62
CA LEU A 14 1.97 -8.60 15.34
C LEU A 14 3.15 -7.62 15.41
N GLN A 15 3.01 -6.53 16.17
CA GLN A 15 4.06 -5.54 16.35
C GLN A 15 5.26 -6.12 17.10
N GLU A 16 5.01 -6.91 18.15
CA GLU A 16 6.04 -7.62 18.90
C GLU A 16 6.84 -8.56 17.97
N ALA A 17 6.15 -9.44 17.24
CA ALA A 17 6.78 -10.36 16.30
C ALA A 17 7.56 -9.63 15.17
N HIS A 18 7.05 -8.48 14.69
CA HIS A 18 7.76 -7.65 13.71
C HIS A 18 9.03 -7.03 14.31
N ASN A 19 8.95 -6.48 15.53
CA ASN A 19 10.10 -5.87 16.21
C ASN A 19 11.20 -6.88 16.50
N GLU A 20 10.85 -8.11 16.88
CA GLU A 20 11.82 -9.21 17.07
C GLU A 20 12.55 -9.55 15.76
N LYS A 21 11.81 -9.64 14.65
CA LYS A 21 12.36 -10.03 13.35
C LYS A 21 13.07 -8.89 12.62
N ARG A 22 12.66 -7.63 12.86
CA ARG A 22 13.13 -6.42 12.17
C ARG A 22 13.29 -5.23 13.13
N PRO A 23 14.23 -5.30 14.08
CA PRO A 23 14.38 -4.31 15.15
C PRO A 23 14.70 -2.89 14.67
N SER A 24 15.27 -2.74 13.48
CA SER A 24 15.61 -1.44 12.87
C SER A 24 14.51 -0.86 11.98
N SER A 25 13.41 -1.58 11.74
CA SER A 25 12.33 -1.14 10.86
C SER A 25 11.29 -0.35 11.64
N TYR A 26 11.18 0.96 11.39
CA TYR A 26 10.09 1.76 11.91
C TYR A 26 8.79 1.48 11.15
N LEU A 27 7.97 0.59 11.68
CA LEU A 27 6.61 0.30 11.21
C LEU A 27 5.68 0.28 12.42
N ASN A 28 4.63 1.11 12.39
CA ASN A 28 3.53 1.05 13.35
C ASN A 28 2.36 0.27 12.70
N ILE A 29 2.13 -0.96 13.16
CA ILE A 29 1.11 -1.86 12.60
C ILE A 29 -0.29 -1.35 12.93
N LYS A 30 -0.51 -0.81 14.12
CA LYS A 30 -1.83 -0.27 14.50
C LYS A 30 -2.22 0.90 13.59
N GLU A 31 -1.33 1.89 13.44
CA GLU A 31 -1.55 3.04 12.55
C GLU A 31 -1.77 2.62 11.08
N LEU A 32 -1.11 1.53 10.66
CA LEU A 32 -1.28 0.94 9.34
C LEU A 32 -2.66 0.29 9.18
N MET A 33 -3.14 -0.45 10.18
CA MET A 33 -4.31 -1.33 10.06
C MET A 33 -5.64 -0.69 10.46
N ASP A 34 -5.64 0.24 11.42
CA ASP A 34 -6.83 0.99 11.86
C ASP A 34 -7.67 1.53 10.67
N PRO A 35 -7.11 2.23 9.65
CA PRO A 35 -7.87 2.64 8.46
C PRO A 35 -8.64 1.54 7.76
N TRP A 36 -8.06 0.34 7.69
CA TRP A 36 -8.63 -0.77 6.94
C TRP A 36 -9.82 -1.41 7.65
N ILE A 37 -9.94 -1.21 8.96
CA ILE A 37 -11.02 -1.79 9.77
C ILE A 37 -12.02 -0.74 10.30
N GLU A 38 -11.60 0.52 10.45
CA GLU A 38 -12.43 1.60 10.99
C GLU A 38 -13.10 2.45 9.90
N GLN A 39 -12.46 2.62 8.74
CA GLN A 39 -13.04 3.36 7.63
C GLN A 39 -13.98 2.44 6.83
N LYS A 40 -15.11 2.99 6.37
CA LYS A 40 -15.98 2.27 5.43
C LYS A 40 -15.30 2.20 4.05
N ASN A 41 -15.74 1.26 3.22
CA ASN A 41 -15.26 1.05 1.85
C ASN A 41 -13.80 0.57 1.78
N TYR A 42 -13.15 0.76 0.63
CA TYR A 42 -11.79 0.34 0.35
C TYR A 42 -11.11 1.32 -0.61
N PRO A 43 -9.77 1.38 -0.62
CA PRO A 43 -9.06 2.29 -1.50
C PRO A 43 -9.16 1.87 -2.97
N LEU A 44 -9.39 2.84 -3.83
CA LEU A 44 -9.13 2.77 -5.26
C LEU A 44 -7.74 3.35 -5.54
N VAL A 45 -6.85 2.53 -6.11
CA VAL A 45 -5.49 2.97 -6.51
C VAL A 45 -5.51 3.38 -7.98
N ASN A 46 -5.38 4.68 -8.23
CA ASN A 46 -5.34 5.25 -9.57
C ASN A 46 -3.89 5.41 -10.03
N VAL A 47 -3.53 4.71 -11.11
CA VAL A 47 -2.18 4.71 -11.68
C VAL A 47 -2.23 5.46 -13.01
N THR A 48 -1.60 6.63 -13.06
CA THR A 48 -1.55 7.47 -14.27
C THR A 48 -0.14 7.54 -14.79
N ARG A 49 0.04 7.29 -16.09
CA ARG A 49 1.32 7.43 -16.77
C ARG A 49 1.29 8.64 -17.69
N ASP A 50 2.25 9.54 -17.50
CA ASP A 50 2.44 10.66 -18.42
C ASP A 50 3.19 10.18 -19.67
N PRO A 51 2.60 10.26 -20.87
CA PRO A 51 3.23 9.80 -22.11
C PRO A 51 4.40 10.68 -22.56
N ARG A 52 4.52 11.92 -22.06
CA ARG A 52 5.59 12.85 -22.44
C ARG A 52 6.83 12.69 -21.57
N THR A 53 6.63 12.45 -20.29
CA THR A 53 7.73 12.34 -19.31
C THR A 53 8.05 10.90 -18.92
N GLY A 54 7.16 9.96 -19.21
CA GLY A 54 7.25 8.57 -18.79
C GLY A 54 6.99 8.35 -17.29
N LEU A 55 6.72 9.41 -16.52
CA LEU A 55 6.49 9.34 -15.09
C LEU A 55 5.17 8.64 -14.78
N VAL A 56 5.20 7.75 -13.79
CA VAL A 56 4.01 7.07 -13.29
C VAL A 56 3.66 7.65 -11.92
N THR A 57 2.45 8.20 -11.84
CA THR A 57 1.89 8.81 -10.64
C THR A 57 0.79 7.92 -10.10
N ILE A 58 0.90 7.56 -8.82
CA ILE A 58 -0.06 6.73 -8.10
C ILE A 58 -0.72 7.59 -7.04
N VAL A 59 -2.05 7.63 -7.07
CA VAL A 59 -2.89 8.30 -6.06
C VAL A 59 -3.95 7.33 -5.55
N GLN A 60 -4.53 7.65 -4.40
CA GLN A 60 -5.65 6.89 -3.84
C GLN A 60 -6.90 7.77 -3.74
N SER A 61 -8.05 7.12 -3.85
CA SER A 61 -9.34 7.65 -3.44
C SER A 61 -10.17 6.54 -2.79
N ASP A 62 -11.35 6.86 -2.27
CA ASP A 62 -12.30 5.86 -1.79
C ASP A 62 -13.10 5.33 -2.99
N ALA A 63 -13.16 4.01 -3.15
CA ALA A 63 -13.77 3.40 -4.33
C ALA A 63 -15.30 3.60 -4.45
N VAL A 64 -15.96 4.05 -3.39
CA VAL A 64 -17.42 4.24 -3.33
C VAL A 64 -17.79 5.71 -3.21
N ASP A 65 -17.01 6.49 -2.45
CA ASP A 65 -17.28 7.90 -2.19
C ASP A 65 -15.98 8.74 -2.19
N ASP A 66 -15.61 9.26 -3.35
CA ASP A 66 -14.42 10.08 -3.57
C ASP A 66 -14.37 11.35 -2.68
N GLU A 67 -15.49 11.79 -2.10
CA GLU A 67 -15.56 12.96 -1.20
C GLU A 67 -15.43 12.61 0.29
N SER A 68 -15.40 11.31 0.63
CA SER A 68 -15.33 10.83 2.02
C SER A 68 -14.10 11.28 2.81
N GLY A 69 -13.01 11.63 2.11
CA GLY A 69 -11.72 11.95 2.71
C GLY A 69 -11.02 10.73 3.33
N ASN A 70 -11.52 9.52 3.10
CA ASN A 70 -10.89 8.30 3.58
C ASN A 70 -9.53 8.10 2.89
N LEU A 71 -8.49 7.87 3.70
CA LEU A 71 -7.14 7.60 3.22
C LEU A 71 -6.55 6.40 3.95
N TRP A 72 -5.86 5.55 3.19
CA TRP A 72 -5.19 4.35 3.69
C TRP A 72 -3.67 4.49 3.53
N LYS A 73 -2.93 3.76 4.37
CA LYS A 73 -1.51 3.53 4.11
C LYS A 73 -1.42 2.23 3.33
N ILE A 74 -1.11 2.32 2.04
CA ILE A 74 -1.24 1.19 1.11
C ILE A 74 0.15 0.67 0.75
N PRO A 75 0.44 -0.63 0.97
CA PRO A 75 1.63 -1.26 0.43
C PRO A 75 1.52 -1.34 -1.09
N ILE A 76 2.53 -0.83 -1.80
CA ILE A 76 2.57 -0.85 -3.27
C ILE A 76 3.75 -1.72 -3.71
N ASN A 77 3.45 -2.64 -4.63
CA ASN A 77 4.41 -3.37 -5.46
C ASN A 77 3.93 -3.27 -6.91
N TYR A 78 4.83 -3.49 -7.87
CA TYR A 78 4.48 -3.46 -9.28
C TYR A 78 5.45 -4.29 -10.10
N ALA A 79 4.97 -4.77 -11.24
CA ALA A 79 5.77 -5.36 -12.30
C ALA A 79 5.73 -4.45 -13.53
N THR A 80 6.76 -4.55 -14.36
CA THR A 80 6.78 -3.87 -15.68
C THR A 80 7.08 -4.85 -16.79
N LYS A 81 6.91 -4.44 -18.04
CA LYS A 81 7.26 -5.29 -19.20
C LYS A 81 8.72 -5.73 -19.19
N SER A 82 9.63 -4.82 -18.84
CA SER A 82 11.08 -5.10 -18.79
C SER A 82 11.49 -5.90 -17.55
N GLN A 83 10.69 -5.86 -16.48
CA GLN A 83 10.86 -6.68 -15.27
C GLN A 83 9.54 -7.39 -14.92
N PRO A 84 9.13 -8.41 -15.70
CA PRO A 84 7.81 -9.01 -15.60
C PRO A 84 7.76 -10.12 -14.53
N SER A 85 8.32 -9.84 -13.34
CA SER A 85 8.27 -10.77 -12.23
C SER A 85 7.03 -10.51 -11.38
N PHE A 86 6.17 -11.53 -11.28
CA PHE A 86 4.97 -11.52 -10.45
C PHE A 86 5.09 -12.47 -9.26
N GLU A 87 6.29 -12.97 -8.94
CA GLU A 87 6.49 -14.02 -7.93
C GLU A 87 6.49 -13.49 -6.49
N SER A 88 6.96 -12.26 -6.29
CA SER A 88 7.09 -11.64 -4.96
C SER A 88 6.03 -10.59 -4.75
N THR A 89 5.24 -10.76 -3.69
CA THR A 89 4.21 -9.81 -3.26
C THR A 89 4.72 -8.82 -2.22
N LEU A 90 6.02 -8.84 -1.90
CA LEU A 90 6.60 -7.92 -0.93
C LEU A 90 6.43 -6.47 -1.39
N PRO A 91 5.98 -5.56 -0.50
CA PRO A 91 5.86 -4.15 -0.83
C PRO A 91 7.23 -3.54 -1.08
N THR A 92 7.34 -2.76 -2.14
CA THR A 92 8.53 -1.98 -2.47
C THR A 92 8.36 -0.51 -2.12
N HIS A 93 7.11 -0.03 -2.11
CA HIS A 93 6.75 1.35 -1.82
C HIS A 93 5.56 1.40 -0.88
N TRP A 94 5.33 2.57 -0.28
CA TRP A 94 4.18 2.85 0.56
C TRP A 94 3.50 4.13 0.08
N LEU A 95 2.25 4.01 -0.33
CA LEU A 95 1.39 5.16 -0.52
C LEU A 95 0.94 5.64 0.86
N ARG A 96 1.23 6.90 1.19
CA ARG A 96 1.01 7.47 2.54
C ARG A 96 -0.40 8.03 2.66
N ARG A 97 -0.85 8.20 3.91
CA ARG A 97 -2.11 8.88 4.28
C ARG A 97 -1.97 10.41 4.19
N SER A 98 -1.43 10.88 3.10
CA SER A 98 -1.42 12.29 2.72
C SER A 98 -2.04 12.37 1.33
N ASN A 99 -2.66 13.50 0.96
CA ASN A 99 -3.10 13.75 -0.42
C ASN A 99 -1.92 13.85 -1.41
N ASP A 100 -0.74 13.36 -1.02
CA ASP A 100 0.46 13.32 -1.83
C ASP A 100 0.43 12.09 -2.74
N SER A 101 0.85 12.28 -3.98
CA SER A 101 1.04 11.20 -4.93
C SER A 101 2.35 10.46 -4.69
N LEU A 102 2.34 9.14 -4.88
CA LEU A 102 3.57 8.36 -5.05
C LEU A 102 4.01 8.44 -6.52
N VAL A 103 5.23 8.90 -6.78
CA VAL A 103 5.79 8.96 -8.13
C VAL A 103 6.83 7.85 -8.30
N LEU A 104 6.64 7.01 -9.31
CA LEU A 104 7.60 6.00 -9.74
C LEU A 104 8.48 6.58 -10.86
N TYR A 105 9.79 6.47 -10.67
CA TYR A 105 10.79 6.92 -11.62
C TYR A 105 11.38 5.74 -12.40
N ARG A 106 11.98 6.03 -13.56
CA ARG A 106 12.79 5.08 -14.36
C ARG A 106 12.00 3.87 -14.88
N ILE A 107 10.78 4.10 -15.36
CA ILE A 107 9.99 3.11 -16.10
C ILE A 107 10.20 3.35 -17.59
N GLU A 108 10.61 2.31 -18.32
CA GLU A 108 10.92 2.37 -19.76
C GLU A 108 9.70 2.85 -20.57
N GLU A 109 9.93 3.67 -21.61
CA GLU A 109 8.88 4.38 -22.37
C GLU A 109 7.74 3.48 -22.88
N TYR A 110 8.04 2.23 -23.24
CA TYR A 110 7.05 1.29 -23.80
C TYR A 110 6.67 0.16 -22.83
N ASP A 111 7.01 0.29 -21.55
CA ASP A 111 6.61 -0.67 -20.53
C ASP A 111 5.15 -0.46 -20.11
N TRP A 112 4.41 -1.57 -20.00
CA TRP A 112 3.23 -1.59 -19.14
C TRP A 112 3.66 -1.59 -17.68
N VAL A 113 2.77 -1.15 -16.79
CA VAL A 113 2.95 -1.21 -15.34
C VAL A 113 1.72 -1.87 -14.75
N ILE A 114 1.92 -2.97 -14.02
CA ILE A 114 0.86 -3.68 -13.30
C ILE A 114 1.17 -3.56 -11.82
N VAL A 115 0.28 -2.89 -11.08
CA VAL A 115 0.37 -2.66 -9.64
C VAL A 115 -0.44 -3.74 -8.90
N ASN A 116 -0.08 -4.03 -7.65
CA ASN A 116 -0.65 -5.09 -6.81
C ASN A 116 -0.48 -6.50 -7.43
N ILE A 117 0.79 -6.93 -7.49
CA ILE A 117 1.18 -8.26 -7.93
C ILE A 117 0.37 -9.33 -7.18
N GLN A 118 -0.26 -10.24 -7.94
CA GLN A 118 -1.12 -11.33 -7.45
C GLN A 118 -2.37 -10.91 -6.64
N GLN A 119 -2.75 -9.64 -6.65
CA GLN A 119 -3.92 -9.15 -5.90
C GLN A 119 -3.85 -9.52 -4.42
N THR A 120 -2.80 -9.03 -3.75
CA THR A 120 -2.60 -9.19 -2.30
C THR A 120 -3.22 -8.09 -1.46
#